data_AF-A0A7Y5LHF9-F1
#
_entry.id   AF-A0A7Y5LHF9-F1
#
_cell.length_a   1.000
_cell.length_b   1.000
_cell.length_c   1.000
_cell.angle_alpha   90.00
_cell.angle_beta   90.00
_cell.angle_gamma   90.00
#
_symmetry.space_group_name_H-M   'P 1'
#
loop_
_entity.id
_entity.type
_entity.pdbx_description
1 polymer ?
#
loop_
_entity_poly.entity_id
_entity_poly.type
_entity_poly.pdbx_seq_one_letter_code
_entity_poly.pdbx_strand_id
1 'polypeptide(L)'
;MDIVGDRSFVEIPGDKTHELPPLLIRAKKIVNSLDRTLEMAGDIVESEEMIAALPLDENTKLDFERRRMDLALNLVEQYMNLVSHWQWGDSILEWIRQCETTFDTRTDLRRLLRTDVWPHAGRSSFVTLLADKHIQPEGVPLAEAVGLRLTFRQPPPLACFSNQFLLFLNSRVAVSAYDTWASLSPAPVSSLPPERFSFQVREY
;
A
#
# COMPACT_ATOMS: atom_id res chain seq x y z
N MET A 1 -13.10 8.68 29.31
CA MET A 1 -13.32 8.32 27.90
C MET A 1 -13.79 9.57 27.19
N ASP A 2 -12.92 10.17 26.38
CA ASP A 2 -13.34 11.26 25.50
C ASP A 2 -13.81 10.64 24.18
N ILE A 3 -15.12 10.65 23.98
CA ILE A 3 -15.79 10.16 22.78
C ILE A 3 -15.94 11.34 21.84
N VAL A 4 -15.09 11.41 20.81
CA VAL A 4 -15.27 12.34 19.69
C VAL A 4 -15.81 11.52 18.52
N GLY A 5 -17.15 11.47 18.39
CA GLY A 5 -17.84 10.68 17.37
C GLY A 5 -17.95 9.18 17.70
N ASP A 6 -17.86 8.31 16.69
CA ASP A 6 -17.94 6.84 16.84
C ASP A 6 -16.58 6.19 17.23
N ARG A 7 -15.59 7.02 17.60
CA ARG A 7 -14.21 6.61 17.89
C ARG A 7 -13.89 6.85 19.37
N SER A 8 -13.41 5.80 20.05
CA SER A 8 -12.90 5.87 21.42
C SER A 8 -11.38 5.90 21.41
N PHE A 9 -10.77 6.95 21.97
CA PHE A 9 -9.32 6.98 22.19
C PHE A 9 -8.95 6.20 23.45
N VAL A 10 -7.81 5.51 23.42
CA VAL A 10 -7.32 4.82 24.62
C VAL A 10 -6.76 5.81 25.62
N GLU A 11 -7.15 5.66 26.88
CA GLU A 11 -6.57 6.39 27.99
C GLU A 11 -5.16 5.85 28.29
N ILE A 12 -4.15 6.67 28.01
CA ILE A 12 -2.75 6.36 28.33
C ILE A 12 -2.39 7.10 29.63
N PRO A 13 -2.00 6.39 30.71
CA PRO A 13 -1.66 7.02 31.98
C PRO A 13 -0.55 8.07 31.87
N GLY A 14 -0.75 9.22 32.51
CA GLY A 14 0.18 10.36 32.50
C GLY A 14 0.07 11.26 31.26
N ASP A 15 0.90 12.30 31.18
CA ASP A 15 0.86 13.32 30.11
C ASP A 15 2.04 13.20 29.13
N LYS A 16 2.77 12.08 29.18
CA LYS A 16 3.98 11.89 28.39
C LYS A 16 3.63 11.64 26.92
N THR A 17 4.43 12.23 26.03
CA THR A 17 4.46 11.89 24.60
C THR A 17 5.36 10.67 24.37
N HIS A 18 4.88 9.70 23.60
CA HIS A 18 5.54 8.45 23.31
C HIS A 18 6.17 8.50 21.92
N GLU A 19 7.49 8.34 21.87
CA GLU A 19 8.20 8.20 20.59
C GLU A 19 7.99 6.79 20.02
N LEU A 20 7.51 6.72 18.78
CA LEU A 20 7.39 5.52 17.97
C LEU A 20 8.61 5.40 17.04
N PRO A 21 8.95 4.18 16.58
CA PRO A 21 9.93 3.98 15.53
C PRO A 21 9.68 4.86 14.29
N PRO A 22 10.72 5.23 13.54
CA PRO A 22 10.54 6.00 12.31
C PRO A 22 9.82 5.15 11.24
N LEU A 23 8.89 5.77 10.51
CA LEU A 23 8.29 5.18 9.32
C LEU A 23 9.29 5.26 8.19
N LEU A 24 9.80 4.10 7.76
CA LEU A 24 10.77 3.99 6.68
C LEU A 24 10.05 3.70 5.36
N ILE A 25 10.14 4.62 4.39
CA ILE A 25 9.52 4.49 3.06
C ILE A 25 10.62 4.15 2.05
N ARG A 26 10.38 3.21 1.14
CA ARG A 26 11.31 2.95 0.03
C ARG A 26 11.24 4.10 -0.98
N ALA A 27 12.38 4.74 -1.25
CA ALA A 27 12.44 5.81 -2.24
C ALA A 27 12.22 5.28 -3.68
N LYS A 28 11.41 5.98 -4.48
CA LYS A 28 11.32 5.71 -5.93
C LYS A 28 12.65 6.07 -6.59
N LYS A 29 13.41 5.09 -7.07
CA LYS A 29 14.57 5.36 -7.95
C LYS A 29 14.07 5.78 -9.33
N ILE A 30 13.81 7.07 -9.50
CA ILE A 30 13.31 7.67 -10.76
C ILE A 30 14.30 7.45 -11.92
N VAL A 31 15.60 7.43 -11.65
CA VAL A 31 16.66 7.41 -12.69
C VAL A 31 16.80 6.06 -13.41
N ASN A 32 16.33 4.94 -12.81
CA ASN A 32 16.30 3.62 -13.47
C ASN A 32 14.90 3.26 -13.98
N SER A 33 13.93 4.17 -13.90
CA SER A 33 12.54 3.85 -14.21
C SER A 33 12.30 3.75 -15.71
N LEU A 34 12.88 4.64 -16.52
CA LEU A 34 12.49 4.79 -17.92
C LEU A 34 13.05 3.68 -18.80
N ASP A 35 14.35 3.36 -18.65
CA ASP A 35 14.99 2.22 -19.34
C ASP A 35 14.33 0.89 -18.94
N ARG A 36 14.05 0.72 -17.65
CA ARG A 36 13.34 -0.47 -17.14
C ARG A 36 11.90 -0.54 -17.65
N THR A 37 11.23 0.60 -17.80
CA THR A 37 9.86 0.67 -18.33
C THR A 37 9.84 0.25 -19.80
N LEU A 38 10.82 0.70 -20.58
CA LEU A 38 11.00 0.30 -21.98
C LEU A 38 11.30 -1.20 -22.10
N GLU A 39 12.20 -1.74 -21.28
CA GLU A 39 12.53 -3.17 -21.26
C GLU A 39 11.29 -4.02 -20.94
N MET A 40 10.58 -3.70 -19.85
CA MET A 40 9.37 -4.42 -19.45
C MET A 40 8.25 -4.31 -20.49
N ALA A 41 8.13 -3.17 -21.19
CA ALA A 41 7.16 -3.00 -22.26
C ALA A 41 7.52 -3.85 -23.48
N GLY A 42 8.82 -3.95 -23.81
CA GLY A 42 9.32 -4.88 -24.84
C GLY A 42 8.92 -6.32 -24.53
N ASP A 43 9.19 -6.79 -23.31
CA ASP A 43 8.82 -8.14 -22.86
C ASP A 43 7.30 -8.40 -22.97
N ILE A 44 6.45 -7.41 -22.66
CA ILE A 44 4.99 -7.53 -22.83
C ILE A 44 4.64 -7.69 -24.30
N VAL A 45 5.18 -6.85 -25.17
CA VAL A 45 4.91 -6.87 -26.62
C VAL A 45 5.33 -8.20 -27.26
N GLU A 46 6.40 -8.81 -26.75
CA GLU A 46 6.90 -10.12 -27.17
C GLU A 46 6.10 -11.29 -26.58
N SER A 47 5.63 -11.17 -25.34
CA SER A 47 4.91 -12.25 -24.62
C SER A 47 3.41 -12.29 -24.91
N GLU A 48 2.80 -11.17 -25.26
CA GLU A 48 1.38 -11.10 -25.60
C GLU A 48 1.13 -11.35 -27.09
N GLU A 49 0.49 -12.49 -27.41
CA GLU A 49 -0.32 -12.67 -28.64
C GLU A 49 -1.57 -11.75 -28.64
N MET A 50 -1.49 -10.53 -28.12
CA MET A 50 -2.69 -9.74 -27.78
C MET A 50 -3.48 -9.25 -28.98
N ILE A 51 -2.95 -9.38 -30.20
CA ILE A 51 -3.69 -8.98 -31.37
C ILE A 51 -3.31 -9.89 -32.52
N ALA A 52 -4.30 -10.65 -33.01
CA ALA A 52 -4.17 -11.45 -34.21
C ALA A 52 -3.50 -10.61 -35.30
N ALA A 53 -2.42 -11.12 -35.90
CA ALA A 53 -1.76 -10.50 -37.04
C ALA A 53 -2.78 -10.37 -38.18
N LEU A 54 -3.49 -9.25 -38.19
CA LEU A 54 -4.37 -8.88 -39.28
C LEU A 54 -3.47 -8.69 -40.50
N PRO A 55 -3.89 -9.13 -41.70
CA PRO A 55 -3.15 -8.89 -42.92
C PRO A 55 -3.26 -7.39 -43.24
N LEU A 56 -2.43 -6.61 -42.58
CA LEU A 56 -2.34 -5.16 -42.70
C LEU A 56 -1.26 -4.81 -43.74
N ASP A 57 -1.56 -3.79 -44.52
CA ASP A 57 -0.63 -3.05 -45.36
C ASP A 57 0.52 -2.43 -44.54
N GLU A 58 1.69 -2.21 -45.16
CA GLU A 58 2.93 -1.87 -44.41
C GLU A 58 2.83 -0.61 -43.54
N ASN A 59 2.14 0.43 -44.00
CA ASN A 59 1.89 1.63 -43.20
C ASN A 59 0.98 1.32 -41.99
N THR A 60 -0.04 0.50 -42.19
CA THR A 60 -0.98 0.10 -41.14
C THR A 60 -0.32 -0.84 -40.13
N LYS A 61 0.66 -1.65 -40.55
CA LYS A 61 1.52 -2.45 -39.65
C LYS A 61 2.37 -1.58 -38.74
N LEU A 62 3.02 -0.54 -39.27
CA LEU A 62 3.85 0.37 -38.45
C LEU A 62 3.01 1.13 -37.43
N ASP A 63 1.84 1.66 -37.83
CA ASP A 63 0.92 2.34 -36.91
C ASP A 63 0.37 1.40 -35.84
N PHE A 64 0.14 0.15 -36.21
CA PHE A 64 -0.33 -0.90 -35.33
C PHE A 64 0.73 -1.28 -34.27
N GLU A 65 1.97 -1.50 -34.69
CA GLU A 65 3.11 -1.75 -33.80
C GLU A 65 3.35 -0.60 -32.83
N ARG A 66 3.24 0.64 -33.32
CA ARG A 66 3.34 1.84 -32.48
C ARG A 66 2.28 1.86 -31.39
N ARG A 67 1.01 1.63 -31.74
CA ARG A 67 -0.10 1.60 -30.76
C ARG A 67 0.07 0.46 -29.74
N ARG A 68 0.60 -0.67 -30.18
CA ARG A 68 0.90 -1.82 -29.30
C ARG A 68 1.97 -1.47 -28.27
N MET A 69 3.05 -0.82 -28.71
CA MET A 69 4.09 -0.32 -27.82
C MET A 69 3.54 0.74 -26.86
N ASP A 70 2.75 1.70 -27.34
CA ASP A 70 2.13 2.74 -26.50
C ASP A 70 1.23 2.11 -25.41
N LEU A 71 0.46 1.08 -25.75
CA LEU A 71 -0.37 0.34 -24.78
C LEU A 71 0.48 -0.41 -23.75
N ALA A 72 1.55 -1.06 -24.17
CA ALA A 72 2.47 -1.75 -23.27
C ALA A 72 3.14 -0.77 -22.30
N LEU A 73 3.60 0.39 -22.78
CA LEU A 73 4.16 1.44 -21.93
C LEU A 73 3.16 1.93 -20.87
N ASN A 74 1.92 2.20 -21.28
CA ASN A 74 0.85 2.58 -20.34
C ASN A 74 0.60 1.50 -19.28
N LEU A 75 0.64 0.22 -19.67
CA LEU A 75 0.44 -0.90 -18.75
C LEU A 75 1.59 -1.00 -17.75
N VAL A 76 2.84 -0.85 -18.20
CA VAL A 76 4.01 -0.85 -17.32
C VAL A 76 3.98 0.33 -16.35
N GLU A 77 3.62 1.53 -16.81
CA GLU A 77 3.51 2.70 -15.93
C GLU A 77 2.47 2.47 -14.82
N GLN A 78 1.29 1.96 -15.17
CA GLN A 78 0.26 1.61 -14.21
C GLN A 78 0.73 0.52 -13.24
N TYR A 79 1.46 -0.49 -13.73
CA TYR A 79 2.05 -1.52 -12.90
C TYR A 79 3.10 -0.97 -11.93
N MET A 80 3.96 -0.06 -12.37
CA MET A 80 4.97 0.56 -11.51
C MET A 80 4.33 1.39 -10.39
N ASN A 81 3.23 2.09 -10.69
CA ASN A 81 2.42 2.76 -9.68
C ASN A 81 1.81 1.76 -8.69
N LEU A 82 1.25 0.65 -9.17
CA LEU A 82 0.74 -0.44 -8.32
C LEU A 82 1.83 -0.98 -7.38
N VAL A 83 3.03 -1.24 -7.90
CA VAL A 83 4.17 -1.71 -7.10
C VAL A 83 4.57 -0.68 -6.05
N SER A 84 4.58 0.60 -6.41
CA SER A 84 4.84 1.68 -5.45
C SER A 84 3.81 1.70 -4.32
N HIS A 85 2.52 1.57 -4.64
CA HIS A 85 1.47 1.52 -3.61
C HIS A 85 1.60 0.27 -2.72
N TRP A 86 1.96 -0.86 -3.31
CA TRP A 86 2.22 -2.09 -2.56
C TRP A 86 3.41 -1.92 -1.59
N GLN A 87 4.49 -1.25 -2.02
CA GLN A 87 5.66 -0.96 -1.17
C GLN A 87 5.31 -0.04 0.01
N TRP A 88 4.41 0.91 -0.20
CA TRP A 88 3.85 1.72 0.89
C TRP A 88 3.12 0.85 1.91
N GLY A 89 2.24 -0.04 1.46
CA GLY A 89 1.58 -1.00 2.33
C GLY A 89 2.55 -1.89 3.11
N ASP A 90 3.60 -2.39 2.45
CA ASP A 90 4.66 -3.20 3.09
C ASP A 90 5.39 -2.40 4.18
N SER A 91 5.76 -1.15 3.86
CA SER A 91 6.43 -0.24 4.79
C SER A 91 5.56 0.08 6.01
N ILE A 92 4.27 0.31 5.81
CA ILE A 92 3.32 0.58 6.89
C ILE A 92 3.15 -0.65 7.79
N LEU A 93 2.96 -1.84 7.23
CA LEU A 93 2.81 -3.05 8.03
C LEU A 93 4.09 -3.40 8.80
N GLU A 94 5.26 -3.17 8.21
CA GLU A 94 6.54 -3.36 8.90
C GLU A 94 6.73 -2.32 10.01
N TRP A 95 6.34 -1.07 9.78
CA TRP A 95 6.35 -0.03 10.81
C TRP A 95 5.41 -0.38 11.98
N ILE A 96 4.20 -0.89 11.70
CA ILE A 96 3.29 -1.40 12.73
C ILE A 96 3.98 -2.49 13.55
N ARG A 97 4.64 -3.45 12.91
CA ARG A 97 5.40 -4.52 13.59
C ARG A 97 6.51 -3.98 14.49
N GLN A 98 7.19 -2.91 14.07
CA GLN A 98 8.21 -2.24 14.88
C GLN A 98 7.59 -1.52 16.09
N CYS A 99 6.51 -0.78 15.88
CA CYS A 99 5.75 -0.14 16.95
C CYS A 99 5.29 -1.15 18.01
N GLU A 100 4.84 -2.34 17.60
CA GLU A 100 4.48 -3.40 18.53
C GLU A 100 5.65 -3.90 19.36
N THR A 101 6.80 -4.11 18.71
CA THR A 101 8.01 -4.52 19.42
C THR A 101 8.34 -3.48 20.49
N THR A 102 8.23 -2.19 20.16
CA THR A 102 8.38 -1.09 21.13
C THR A 102 7.33 -1.15 22.24
N PHE A 103 6.06 -1.41 21.93
CA PHE A 103 4.99 -1.47 22.93
C PHE A 103 5.16 -2.68 23.86
N ASP A 104 5.63 -3.83 23.37
CA ASP A 104 5.82 -5.03 24.20
C ASP A 104 6.95 -4.83 25.22
N THR A 105 8.01 -4.10 24.85
CA THR A 105 9.08 -3.72 25.78
C THR A 105 8.66 -2.69 26.84
N ARG A 106 7.56 -1.97 26.61
CA ARG A 106 7.12 -0.81 27.40
C ARG A 106 5.88 -1.14 28.23
N THR A 107 6.04 -1.29 29.54
CA THR A 107 4.96 -1.73 30.44
C THR A 107 3.72 -0.82 30.45
N ASP A 108 3.91 0.46 30.15
CA ASP A 108 2.86 1.49 29.99
C ASP A 108 2.01 1.27 28.72
N LEU A 109 2.62 0.79 27.64
CA LEU A 109 1.97 0.63 26.33
C LEU A 109 1.60 -0.82 26.02
N ARG A 110 2.20 -1.79 26.71
CA ARG A 110 1.96 -3.23 26.53
C ARG A 110 0.49 -3.62 26.69
N ARG A 111 -0.24 -2.91 27.56
CA ARG A 111 -1.69 -3.10 27.76
C ARG A 111 -2.53 -2.73 26.53
N LEU A 112 -1.99 -1.93 25.62
CA LEU A 112 -2.63 -1.53 24.37
C LEU A 112 -2.48 -2.60 23.30
N LEU A 113 -1.49 -3.50 23.43
CA LEU A 113 -1.31 -4.60 22.51
C LEU A 113 -2.38 -5.67 22.76
N ARG A 114 -3.18 -5.92 21.72
CA ARG A 114 -4.09 -7.07 21.69
C ARG A 114 -3.30 -8.30 21.26
N THR A 115 -3.63 -9.45 21.87
CA THR A 115 -3.12 -10.76 21.47
C THR A 115 -4.01 -11.34 20.38
N ASP A 116 -4.00 -10.74 19.20
CA ASP A 116 -4.68 -11.24 18.02
C ASP A 116 -3.74 -12.07 17.12
N VAL A 117 -4.27 -12.68 16.05
CA VAL A 117 -3.51 -13.49 15.09
C VAL A 117 -3.18 -12.65 13.87
N TRP A 118 -1.99 -12.85 13.28
CA TRP A 118 -1.55 -12.11 12.10
C TRP A 118 -2.44 -12.35 10.87
N PRO A 119 -2.78 -11.30 10.09
CA PRO A 119 -2.53 -9.88 10.33
C PRO A 119 -3.49 -9.33 11.38
N HIS A 120 -2.94 -8.84 12.46
CA HIS A 120 -3.63 -8.49 13.69
C HIS A 120 -4.61 -7.32 13.48
N ALA A 121 -5.89 -7.65 13.43
CA ALA A 121 -6.99 -6.75 13.08
C ALA A 121 -7.10 -5.51 13.98
N GLY A 122 -6.69 -5.60 15.25
CA GLY A 122 -6.72 -4.48 16.20
C GLY A 122 -5.78 -3.31 15.87
N ARG A 123 -5.02 -3.41 14.77
CA ARG A 123 -3.93 -2.48 14.40
C ARG A 123 -4.28 -1.55 13.25
N SER A 124 -5.52 -1.57 12.80
CA SER A 124 -6.10 -0.46 12.03
C SER A 124 -5.97 0.88 12.76
N SER A 125 -5.87 0.88 14.09
CA SER A 125 -5.58 2.05 14.93
C SER A 125 -4.27 2.77 14.57
N PHE A 126 -3.22 2.05 14.14
CA PHE A 126 -1.99 2.65 13.65
C PHE A 126 -2.18 3.30 12.27
N VAL A 127 -2.99 2.69 11.40
CA VAL A 127 -3.32 3.29 10.09
C VAL A 127 -4.16 4.56 10.28
N THR A 128 -5.10 4.54 11.22
CA THR A 128 -5.84 5.73 11.66
C THR A 128 -4.91 6.80 12.23
N LEU A 129 -3.92 6.43 13.06
CA LEU A 129 -2.91 7.35 13.58
C LEU A 129 -2.09 8.02 12.45
N LEU A 130 -1.72 7.27 11.41
CA LEU A 130 -1.05 7.82 10.23
C LEU A 130 -1.95 8.83 9.50
N ALA A 131 -3.23 8.49 9.33
CA ALA A 131 -4.21 9.37 8.69
C ALA A 131 -4.44 10.66 9.51
N ASP A 132 -4.57 10.54 10.83
CA ASP A 132 -4.74 11.67 11.76
C ASP A 132 -3.50 12.58 11.82
N LYS A 133 -2.32 12.03 11.52
CA LYS A 133 -1.06 12.79 11.35
C LYS A 133 -0.83 13.29 9.92
N HIS A 134 -1.82 13.16 9.05
CA HIS A 134 -1.76 13.59 7.65
C HIS A 134 -0.59 12.99 6.85
N ILE A 135 -0.17 11.77 7.19
CA ILE A 135 0.80 11.03 6.38
C ILE A 135 0.07 10.49 5.14
N GLN A 136 0.50 10.87 3.95
CA GLN A 136 -0.13 10.43 2.70
C GLN A 136 0.91 9.88 1.72
N PRO A 137 0.70 8.65 1.20
CA PRO A 137 1.41 8.18 0.01
C PRO A 137 1.08 9.08 -1.18
N GLU A 138 2.06 9.31 -2.06
CA GLU A 138 1.78 9.98 -3.33
C GLU A 138 0.79 9.16 -4.16
N GLY A 139 -0.39 9.71 -4.42
CA GLY A 139 -1.34 9.21 -5.40
C GLY A 139 -2.33 8.14 -4.92
N VAL A 140 -2.19 7.56 -3.72
CA VAL A 140 -3.13 6.54 -3.20
C VAL A 140 -3.41 6.65 -1.69
N PRO A 141 -4.66 6.45 -1.24
CA PRO A 141 -5.02 6.40 0.18
C PRO A 141 -4.26 5.33 0.97
N LEU A 142 -3.90 5.63 2.23
CA LEU A 142 -3.23 4.67 3.14
C LEU A 142 -3.97 3.32 3.24
N ALA A 143 -5.30 3.37 3.36
CA ALA A 143 -6.16 2.19 3.45
C ALA A 143 -5.99 1.27 2.24
N GLU A 144 -5.98 1.83 1.04
CA GLU A 144 -5.78 1.09 -0.20
C GLU A 144 -4.36 0.52 -0.28
N ALA A 145 -3.32 1.28 0.09
CA ALA A 145 -1.95 0.78 0.12
C ALA A 145 -1.79 -0.42 1.07
N VAL A 146 -2.32 -0.31 2.29
CA VAL A 146 -2.31 -1.41 3.28
C VAL A 146 -3.12 -2.59 2.77
N GLY A 147 -4.32 -2.36 2.26
CA GLY A 147 -5.21 -3.39 1.72
C GLY A 147 -4.58 -4.18 0.56
N LEU A 148 -3.86 -3.49 -0.33
CA LEU A 148 -3.14 -4.14 -1.43
C LEU A 148 -2.05 -5.07 -0.89
N ARG A 149 -1.32 -4.64 0.15
CA ARG A 149 -0.30 -5.47 0.80
C ARG A 149 -0.88 -6.64 1.60
N LEU A 150 -2.07 -6.47 2.19
CA LEU A 150 -2.79 -7.55 2.87
C LEU A 150 -3.26 -8.61 1.87
N THR A 151 -3.67 -8.17 0.68
CA THR A 151 -4.09 -9.05 -0.42
C THR A 151 -2.91 -9.83 -1.00
N PHE A 152 -1.79 -9.14 -1.27
CA PHE A 152 -0.63 -9.73 -1.93
C PHE A 152 0.61 -9.68 -1.04
N ARG A 153 1.19 -10.84 -0.72
CA ARG A 153 2.42 -10.93 0.09
C ARG A 153 3.66 -10.37 -0.61
N GLN A 154 3.65 -10.34 -1.93
CA GLN A 154 4.66 -9.80 -2.81
C GLN A 154 3.94 -9.04 -3.92
N PRO A 155 4.57 -8.06 -4.58
CA PRO A 155 3.93 -7.42 -5.72
C PRO A 155 3.60 -8.49 -6.77
N PRO A 156 2.34 -8.56 -7.26
CA PRO A 156 1.98 -9.52 -8.28
C PRO A 156 2.88 -9.37 -9.51
N PRO A 157 3.31 -10.47 -10.16
CA PRO A 157 4.09 -10.39 -11.39
C PRO A 157 3.36 -9.58 -12.48
N LEU A 158 4.09 -8.87 -13.32
CA LEU A 158 3.53 -8.11 -14.45
C LEU A 158 2.67 -8.99 -15.36
N ALA A 159 3.08 -10.24 -15.58
CA ALA A 159 2.35 -11.23 -16.37
C ALA A 159 0.95 -11.56 -15.83
N CYS A 160 0.65 -11.27 -14.56
CA CYS A 160 -0.70 -11.41 -14.02
C CYS A 160 -1.65 -10.30 -14.51
N PHE A 161 -1.13 -9.23 -15.11
CA PHE A 161 -1.89 -8.12 -15.68
C PHE A 161 -1.83 -8.19 -17.20
N SER A 162 -2.50 -9.18 -17.78
CA SER A 162 -2.65 -9.34 -19.23
C SER A 162 -3.64 -8.37 -19.87
N ASN A 163 -4.31 -7.53 -19.06
CA ASN A 163 -5.14 -6.44 -19.55
C ASN A 163 -5.26 -5.31 -18.52
N GLN A 164 -5.59 -4.11 -18.99
CA GLN A 164 -5.84 -2.94 -18.13
C GLN A 164 -7.01 -3.15 -17.16
N PHE A 165 -7.97 -4.02 -17.48
CA PHE A 165 -9.11 -4.30 -16.61
C PHE A 165 -8.70 -4.92 -15.27
N LEU A 166 -7.72 -5.83 -15.25
CA LEU A 166 -7.21 -6.43 -14.02
C LEU A 166 -6.52 -5.41 -13.12
N LEU A 167 -5.91 -4.37 -13.70
CA LEU A 167 -5.34 -3.26 -12.93
C LEU A 167 -6.43 -2.44 -12.23
N PHE A 168 -7.58 -2.20 -12.89
CA PHE A 168 -8.70 -1.48 -12.29
C PHE A 168 -9.39 -2.25 -11.15
N LEU A 169 -9.34 -3.58 -11.15
CA LEU A 169 -9.90 -4.39 -10.06
C LEU A 169 -9.09 -4.28 -8.77
N ASN A 170 -7.77 -4.02 -8.85
CA ASN A 170 -6.90 -3.99 -7.68
C ASN A 170 -7.35 -2.99 -6.61
N SER A 171 -7.81 -1.81 -7.02
CA SER A 171 -8.28 -0.78 -6.08
C SER A 171 -9.46 -1.28 -5.24
N ARG A 172 -10.44 -1.91 -5.89
CA ARG A 172 -11.61 -2.48 -5.19
C ARG A 172 -11.22 -3.62 -4.26
N VAL A 173 -10.34 -4.51 -4.71
CA VAL A 173 -9.85 -5.63 -3.90
C VAL A 173 -9.07 -5.10 -2.69
N ALA A 174 -8.21 -4.11 -2.89
CA ALA A 174 -7.43 -3.49 -1.83
C ALA A 174 -8.31 -2.81 -0.77
N VAL A 175 -9.26 -1.97 -1.18
CA VAL A 175 -10.20 -1.32 -0.25
C VAL A 175 -10.99 -2.37 0.53
N SER A 176 -11.55 -3.37 -0.16
CA SER A 176 -12.33 -4.43 0.49
C SER A 176 -11.48 -5.26 1.46
N ALA A 177 -10.22 -5.56 1.12
CA ALA A 177 -9.29 -6.26 1.99
C ALA A 177 -8.98 -5.44 3.25
N TYR A 178 -8.76 -4.14 3.10
CA TYR A 178 -8.53 -3.24 4.24
C TYR A 178 -9.77 -3.16 5.14
N ASP A 179 -10.95 -2.94 4.59
CA ASP A 179 -12.20 -2.83 5.37
C ASP A 179 -12.50 -4.13 6.12
N THR A 180 -12.29 -5.27 5.45
CA THR A 180 -12.43 -6.60 6.08
C THR A 180 -11.43 -6.76 7.22
N TRP A 181 -10.16 -6.43 7.01
CA TRP A 181 -9.15 -6.49 8.05
C TRP A 181 -9.43 -5.54 9.23
N ALA A 182 -9.85 -4.31 8.96
CA ALA A 182 -10.15 -3.31 9.98
C ALA A 182 -11.41 -3.68 10.81
N SER A 183 -12.43 -4.28 10.18
CA SER A 183 -13.66 -4.72 10.83
C SER A 183 -13.49 -5.97 11.71
N LEU A 184 -12.43 -6.75 11.50
CA LEU A 184 -12.06 -7.84 12.42
C LEU A 184 -11.59 -7.31 13.79
N SER A 185 -11.35 -6.00 13.93
CA SER A 185 -11.05 -5.39 15.22
C SER A 185 -12.32 -5.36 16.10
N PRO A 186 -12.35 -6.03 17.27
CA PRO A 186 -13.53 -6.03 18.10
C PRO A 186 -13.83 -4.61 18.60
N ALA A 187 -15.11 -4.24 18.56
CA ALA A 187 -15.61 -2.96 19.02
C ALA A 187 -15.46 -2.83 20.55
N PRO A 188 -15.17 -1.61 21.06
CA PRO A 188 -14.88 -0.40 20.29
C PRO A 188 -13.44 -0.43 19.70
N VAL A 189 -13.29 0.18 18.52
CA VAL A 189 -11.96 0.40 17.92
C VAL A 189 -11.26 1.47 18.75
N SER A 190 -10.33 1.00 19.56
CA SER A 190 -9.46 1.79 20.40
C SER A 190 -8.42 2.54 19.54
N SER A 191 -8.68 3.81 19.22
CA SER A 191 -7.76 4.65 18.45
C SER A 191 -6.60 5.16 19.32
N LEU A 192 -5.44 5.36 18.69
CA LEU A 192 -4.28 5.95 19.34
C LEU A 192 -4.37 7.49 19.27
N PRO A 193 -4.33 8.21 20.40
CA PRO A 193 -4.40 9.68 20.40
C PRO A 193 -3.20 10.31 19.67
N PRO A 194 -3.38 11.06 18.56
CA PRO A 194 -2.29 11.54 17.72
C PRO A 194 -1.33 12.49 18.44
N GLU A 195 -1.80 13.28 19.40
CA GLU A 195 -1.00 14.18 20.24
C GLU A 195 -0.08 13.45 21.23
N ARG A 196 -0.39 12.19 21.54
CA ARG A 196 0.37 11.37 22.49
C ARG A 196 1.49 10.57 21.84
N PHE A 197 1.57 10.54 20.51
CA PHE A 197 2.58 9.78 19.77
C PHE A 197 3.37 10.67 18.80
N SER A 198 4.67 10.45 18.68
CA SER A 198 5.54 11.12 17.71
C SER A 198 6.40 10.12 16.95
N PHE A 199 6.66 10.36 15.67
CA PHE A 199 7.63 9.60 14.86
C PHE A 199 8.15 10.46 13.72
N GLN A 200 9.25 10.03 13.13
CA GLN A 200 9.81 10.63 11.92
C GLN A 200 9.44 9.77 10.71
N VAL A 201 9.25 10.42 9.56
CA VAL A 201 9.14 9.74 8.28
C VAL A 201 10.48 9.88 7.57
N ARG A 202 11.07 8.76 7.12
CA ARG A 202 12.37 8.74 6.44
C ARG A 202 12.29 7.88 5.20
N GLU A 203 12.99 8.30 4.16
CA GLU A 203 13.15 7.52 2.93
C GLU A 203 14.46 6.74 2.97
N TYR A 204 14.48 5.54 2.38
CA TYR A 204 15.68 4.69 2.23
C TYR A 204 15.74 3.98 0.88
#